data_AF-A0A0D2Y652-F1
#
_entry.id   AF-A0A0D2Y652-F1
#
_cell.length_a   1.000
_cell.length_b   1.000
_cell.length_c   1.000
_cell.angle_alpha   90.00
_cell.angle_beta   90.00
_cell.angle_gamma   90.00
#
_symmetry.space_group_name_H-M   'P 1'
#
loop_
_entity.id
_entity.type
_entity.pdbx_description
1 polymer ?
#
loop_
_entity_poly.entity_id
_entity_poly.type
_entity_poly.pdbx_seq_one_letter_code
_entity_poly.pdbx_strand_id
1 'polypeptide(L)'
;MTRYFEYGLRGSKHDVARDIDPLQRGMITESRATALFKAYFKMVHPQWSMLDPNLHTLDFVRHQSALLTTTILALGSIAIATLPESDDGQVVEALNLRAHAEKLSLVVYSTGARSLEIVQAQVVRRGSTRQNLFYISADG
;
A
#
# COMPACT_ATOMS: atom_id res chain seq x y z
N MET A 1 -4.73 -8.37 40.96
CA MET A 1 -3.99 -7.19 40.49
C MET A 1 -4.21 -7.09 38.98
N THR A 2 -5.14 -6.22 38.61
CA THR A 2 -5.92 -6.27 37.37
C THR A 2 -5.23 -5.47 36.28
N ARG A 3 -4.70 -6.15 35.25
CA ARG A 3 -4.05 -5.54 34.07
C ARG A 3 -5.06 -4.92 33.11
N TYR A 4 -5.84 -3.94 33.57
CA TYR A 4 -6.84 -3.25 32.76
C TYR A 4 -6.30 -1.99 32.04
N PHE A 5 -5.05 -1.58 32.30
CA PHE A 5 -4.48 -0.31 31.79
C PHE A 5 -3.27 -0.46 30.86
N GLU A 6 -2.90 -1.65 30.40
CA GLU A 6 -1.76 -1.79 29.44
C GLU A 6 -2.13 -1.43 27.99
N TYR A 7 -3.42 -1.32 27.65
CA TYR A 7 -3.86 -0.70 26.42
C TYR A 7 -4.40 0.69 26.74
N GLY A 8 -3.61 1.72 26.45
CA GLY A 8 -4.10 3.10 26.50
C GLY A 8 -5.40 3.21 25.71
N LEU A 9 -6.37 3.99 26.21
CA LEU A 9 -7.67 4.33 25.61
C LEU A 9 -7.60 4.96 24.20
N ARG A 10 -6.43 4.91 23.55
CA ARG A 10 -6.06 5.40 22.21
C ARG A 10 -5.19 4.40 21.43
N GLY A 11 -5.29 3.10 21.71
CA GLY A 11 -4.67 2.10 20.86
C GLY A 11 -5.28 2.16 19.47
N SER A 12 -4.50 2.64 18.48
CA SER A 12 -4.85 2.53 17.06
C SER A 12 -5.16 1.06 16.78
N LYS A 13 -6.37 0.76 16.30
CA LYS A 13 -6.68 -0.59 15.85
C LYS A 13 -6.02 -0.78 14.49
N HIS A 14 -4.87 -1.44 14.48
CA HIS A 14 -4.08 -1.75 13.30
C HIS A 14 -4.75 -2.83 12.45
N ASP A 15 -4.67 -2.70 11.13
CA ASP A 15 -5.16 -3.69 10.16
C ASP A 15 -4.05 -4.70 9.81
N VAL A 16 -3.68 -5.53 10.78
CA VAL A 16 -2.56 -6.49 10.68
C VAL A 16 -3.01 -7.95 10.62
N ALA A 17 -4.27 -8.20 10.25
CA ALA A 17 -4.76 -9.57 10.16
C ALA A 17 -3.98 -10.35 9.08
N ARG A 18 -3.66 -11.62 9.37
CA ARG A 18 -2.84 -12.45 8.47
C ARG A 18 -3.55 -12.72 7.13
N ASP A 19 -4.88 -12.77 7.16
CA ASP A 19 -5.71 -13.06 5.98
C ASP A 19 -5.79 -11.89 4.98
N ILE A 20 -5.29 -10.71 5.34
CA ILE A 20 -5.30 -9.51 4.49
C ILE A 20 -3.92 -9.18 3.90
N ASP A 21 -2.84 -9.79 4.41
CA ASP A 21 -1.47 -9.55 3.96
C ASP A 21 -1.23 -10.15 2.56
N PRO A 22 -0.85 -9.35 1.54
CA PRO A 22 -0.64 -9.82 0.17
C PRO A 22 0.50 -10.85 0.06
N LEU A 23 1.51 -10.80 0.94
CA LEU A 23 2.60 -11.79 0.95
C LEU A 23 2.12 -13.13 1.53
N GLN A 24 1.34 -13.09 2.62
CA GLN A 24 0.83 -14.31 3.26
C GLN A 24 -0.23 -15.02 2.42
N ARG A 25 -0.97 -14.27 1.59
CA ARG A 25 -1.88 -14.84 0.59
C ARG A 25 -1.17 -15.40 -0.65
N GLY A 26 0.16 -15.28 -0.74
CA GLY A 26 0.94 -15.74 -1.90
C GLY A 26 0.67 -14.96 -3.18
N MET A 27 0.10 -13.75 -3.09
CA MET A 27 -0.17 -12.92 -4.28
C MET A 27 1.12 -12.40 -4.91
N ILE A 28 2.14 -12.19 -4.08
CA ILE A 28 3.47 -11.73 -4.48
C ILE A 28 4.53 -12.40 -3.60
N THR A 29 5.71 -12.59 -4.18
CA THR A 29 6.89 -13.06 -3.42
C THR A 29 7.52 -11.90 -2.64
N GLU A 30 8.26 -12.21 -1.59
CA GLU A 30 8.98 -11.20 -0.79
C GLU A 30 10.04 -10.43 -1.61
N SER A 31 10.72 -11.12 -2.52
CA SER A 31 11.68 -10.51 -3.45
C SER A 31 10.98 -9.51 -4.37
N ARG A 32 9.81 -9.87 -4.91
CA ARG A 32 9.00 -8.98 -5.75
C ARG A 32 8.48 -7.80 -4.92
N ALA A 33 7.97 -8.05 -3.71
CA ALA A 33 7.50 -7.00 -2.82
C ALA A 33 8.58 -5.96 -2.53
N THR A 34 9.81 -6.41 -2.26
CA THR A 34 10.96 -5.51 -2.05
C THR A 34 11.26 -4.68 -3.30
N ALA A 35 11.19 -5.26 -4.50
CA ALA A 35 11.40 -4.54 -5.74
C ALA A 35 10.32 -3.48 -5.99
N LEU A 36 9.04 -3.83 -5.79
CA LEU A 36 7.91 -2.91 -5.92
C LEU A 36 8.01 -1.76 -4.92
N PHE A 37 8.40 -2.06 -3.67
CA PHE A 37 8.57 -1.07 -2.62
C PHE A 37 9.67 -0.06 -2.97
N LYS A 38 10.81 -0.53 -3.49
CA LYS A 38 11.88 0.34 -4.00
C LYS A 38 11.41 1.19 -5.19
N ALA A 39 10.64 0.61 -6.10
CA ALA A 39 10.09 1.32 -7.25
C ALA A 39 9.16 2.46 -6.81
N TYR A 40 8.30 2.22 -5.80
CA TYR A 40 7.48 3.26 -5.20
C TYR A 40 8.33 4.43 -4.66
N PHE A 41 9.35 4.15 -3.86
CA PHE A 41 10.21 5.20 -3.29
C PHE A 41 11.04 5.94 -4.34
N LYS A 42 11.34 5.30 -5.47
CA LYS A 42 12.10 5.93 -6.56
C LYS A 42 11.21 6.79 -7.47
N MET A 43 10.01 6.32 -7.78
CA MET A 43 9.18 6.87 -8.87
C MET A 43 7.98 7.67 -8.36
N VAL A 44 7.35 7.24 -7.27
CA VAL A 44 6.10 7.81 -6.76
C VAL A 44 6.36 8.76 -5.58
N HIS A 45 7.28 8.39 -4.69
CA HIS A 45 7.60 9.19 -3.50
C HIS A 45 8.10 10.61 -3.79
N PRO A 46 8.92 10.89 -4.82
CA PRO A 46 9.33 12.27 -5.14
C PRO A 46 8.15 13.19 -5.47
N GLN A 47 7.03 12.62 -5.94
CA GLN A 47 5.80 13.36 -6.23
C GLN A 47 4.94 13.58 -4.99
N TRP A 48 5.06 12.69 -3.98
CA TRP A 48 4.27 12.67 -2.76
C TRP A 48 5.15 12.28 -1.57
N SER A 49 6.00 13.21 -1.13
CA SER A 49 7.04 13.00 -0.10
C SER A 49 6.50 12.86 1.34
N MET A 50 5.37 12.18 1.50
CA MET A 50 4.66 12.02 2.78
C MET A 50 5.23 10.87 3.63
N LEU A 51 5.86 9.86 3.01
CA LEU A 51 6.44 8.71 3.70
C LEU A 51 7.94 8.92 3.88
N ASP A 52 8.49 8.77 5.08
CA ASP A 52 9.94 8.82 5.29
C ASP A 52 10.59 7.48 4.86
N PRO A 53 11.53 7.44 3.90
CA PRO A 53 12.20 6.21 3.45
C PRO A 53 13.02 5.51 4.53
N ASN A 54 13.51 6.24 5.53
CA ASN A 54 14.30 5.68 6.64
C ASN A 54 13.41 5.00 7.69
N LEU A 55 12.18 5.48 7.85
CA LEU A 55 11.21 4.95 8.80
C LEU A 55 10.31 3.88 8.16
N HIS A 56 9.85 4.13 6.94
CA HIS A 56 8.92 3.27 6.22
C HIS A 56 9.68 2.21 5.43
N THR A 57 10.24 1.24 6.15
CA THR A 57 10.76 0.01 5.55
C THR A 57 9.62 -0.97 5.27
N LEU A 58 9.81 -1.90 4.33
CA LEU A 58 8.79 -2.90 4.00
C LEU A 58 8.33 -3.67 5.25
N ASP A 59 9.27 -4.12 6.07
CA ASP A 59 8.99 -4.84 7.31
C ASP A 59 8.24 -3.98 8.32
N PHE A 60 8.64 -2.72 8.50
CA PHE A 60 7.98 -1.82 9.42
C PHE A 60 6.53 -1.56 9.00
N VAL A 61 6.32 -1.15 7.74
CA VAL A 61 4.98 -0.81 7.24
C VAL A 61 4.06 -2.04 7.27
N ARG A 62 4.58 -3.23 6.98
CA ARG A 62 3.83 -4.48 7.02
C ARG A 62 3.40 -4.89 8.43
N HIS A 63 4.20 -4.57 9.44
CA HIS A 63 3.82 -4.78 10.85
C HIS A 63 2.81 -3.74 11.35
N GLN A 64 2.70 -2.57 10.71
CA GLN A 64 1.80 -1.50 11.15
C GLN A 64 0.45 -1.50 10.42
N SER A 65 0.42 -1.81 9.11
CA SER A 65 -0.79 -1.79 8.30
C SER A 65 -0.66 -2.61 7.01
N ALA A 66 -1.53 -3.60 6.85
CA ALA A 66 -1.63 -4.39 5.62
C ALA A 66 -2.15 -3.53 4.45
N LEU A 67 -3.06 -2.58 4.70
CA LEU A 67 -3.59 -1.68 3.69
C LEU A 67 -2.52 -0.73 3.17
N LEU A 68 -1.71 -0.11 4.03
CA LEU A 68 -0.63 0.77 3.59
C LEU A 68 0.41 -0.02 2.78
N THR A 69 0.80 -1.20 3.27
CA THR A 69 1.72 -2.09 2.56
C THR A 69 1.19 -2.44 1.17
N THR A 70 -0.05 -2.92 1.09
CA THR A 70 -0.69 -3.28 -0.20
C THR A 70 -0.79 -2.08 -1.13
N THR A 71 -1.10 -0.90 -0.60
CA THR A 71 -1.21 0.33 -1.39
C THR A 71 0.14 0.74 -1.97
N ILE A 72 1.21 0.72 -1.18
CA ILE A 72 2.57 1.04 -1.65
C ILE A 72 3.00 0.05 -2.74
N LEU A 73 2.75 -1.24 -2.54
CA LEU A 73 3.09 -2.28 -3.51
C LEU A 73 2.29 -2.15 -4.80
N ALA A 74 0.99 -1.87 -4.71
CA ALA A 74 0.16 -1.61 -5.88
C ALA A 74 0.67 -0.41 -6.69
N LEU A 75 1.03 0.69 -6.02
CA LEU A 75 1.57 1.88 -6.67
C LEU A 75 2.95 1.64 -7.28
N GLY A 76 3.83 0.90 -6.60
CA GLY A 76 5.11 0.48 -7.16
C GLY A 76 4.95 -0.41 -8.39
N SER A 77 3.96 -1.32 -8.37
CA SER A 77 3.64 -2.19 -9.51
C SER A 77 3.08 -1.39 -10.69
N ILE A 78 2.16 -0.46 -10.45
CA ILE A 78 1.65 0.48 -11.46
C ILE A 78 2.79 1.31 -12.06
N ALA A 79 3.69 1.85 -11.23
CA ALA A 79 4.80 2.67 -11.70
C ALA A 79 5.73 1.90 -12.65
N ILE A 80 6.00 0.61 -12.35
CA ILE A 80 6.76 -0.25 -13.25
C ILE A 80 5.95 -0.56 -14.52
N ALA A 81 4.65 -0.86 -14.38
CA ALA A 81 3.77 -1.17 -15.51
C ALA A 81 3.51 0.01 -16.45
N THR A 82 3.80 1.25 -16.04
CA THR A 82 3.75 2.44 -16.92
C THR A 82 5.02 2.67 -17.73
N LEU A 83 6.09 1.90 -17.49
CA LEU A 83 7.32 2.04 -18.25
C LEU A 83 7.18 1.38 -19.64
N PRO A 84 7.84 1.90 -20.68
CA PRO A 84 7.72 1.36 -22.05
C PRO A 84 8.17 -0.10 -22.20
N GLU A 85 9.00 -0.59 -21.27
CA GLU A 85 9.55 -1.95 -21.25
C GLU A 85 8.71 -2.94 -20.43
N SER A 86 7.51 -2.54 -19.99
CA SER A 86 6.67 -3.39 -19.15
C SER A 86 6.03 -4.54 -19.93
N ASP A 87 6.04 -5.73 -19.33
CA ASP A 87 5.34 -6.91 -19.85
C ASP A 87 3.86 -6.94 -19.42
N ASP A 88 3.01 -7.60 -20.21
CA ASP A 88 1.58 -7.77 -19.93
C ASP A 88 1.34 -8.39 -18.53
N GLY A 89 2.23 -9.28 -18.08
CA GLY A 89 2.17 -9.88 -16.75
C GLY A 89 2.30 -8.85 -15.62
N GLN A 90 3.08 -7.79 -15.81
CA GLN A 90 3.26 -6.73 -14.82
C GLN A 90 2.02 -5.82 -14.73
N VAL A 91 1.35 -5.60 -15.85
CA VAL A 91 0.07 -4.86 -15.90
C VAL A 91 -1.01 -5.63 -15.14
N VAL A 92 -1.12 -6.95 -15.37
CA VAL A 92 -2.07 -7.81 -14.65
C VAL A 92 -1.76 -7.87 -13.15
N GLU A 93 -0.48 -7.96 -12.75
CA GLU A 93 -0.06 -7.89 -11.35
C GLU A 93 -0.52 -6.59 -10.68
N ALA A 94 -0.30 -5.45 -11.35
CA ALA A 94 -0.68 -4.13 -10.87
C ALA A 94 -2.20 -4.01 -10.66
N LEU A 95 -3.00 -4.51 -11.62
CA LEU A 95 -4.46 -4.52 -11.52
C LEU A 95 -4.96 -5.39 -10.36
N ASN A 96 -4.38 -6.58 -10.18
CA ASN A 96 -4.73 -7.49 -9.09
C ASN A 96 -4.41 -6.89 -7.71
N LEU A 97 -3.22 -6.30 -7.56
CA LEU A 97 -2.82 -5.62 -6.32
C LEU A 97 -3.71 -4.42 -6.00
N ARG A 98 -4.06 -3.63 -7.03
CA ARG A 98 -5.00 -2.52 -6.87
C ARG A 98 -6.38 -3.00 -6.43
N ALA A 99 -6.93 -4.01 -7.09
CA ALA A 99 -8.23 -4.58 -6.73
C ALA A 99 -8.23 -5.15 -5.30
N HIS A 100 -7.11 -5.74 -4.88
CA HIS A 100 -6.94 -6.19 -3.49
C HIS A 100 -6.92 -5.02 -2.52
N ALA A 101 -6.17 -3.95 -2.80
CA ALA A 101 -6.16 -2.74 -1.96
C ALA A 101 -7.55 -2.10 -1.81
N GLU A 102 -8.35 -2.10 -2.89
CA GLU A 102 -9.73 -1.61 -2.86
C GLU A 102 -10.61 -2.49 -1.94
N LYS A 103 -10.54 -3.82 -2.07
CA LYS A 103 -11.25 -4.75 -1.16
C LYS A 103 -10.82 -4.57 0.29
N LEU A 104 -9.52 -4.47 0.55
CA LEU A 104 -8.99 -4.25 1.89
C LEU A 104 -9.51 -2.94 2.48
N SER A 105 -9.60 -1.87 1.69
CA SER A 105 -10.11 -0.60 2.19
C SER A 105 -11.55 -0.73 2.73
N LEU A 106 -12.42 -1.48 2.04
CA LEU A 106 -13.79 -1.75 2.50
C LEU A 106 -13.81 -2.56 3.81
N VAL A 107 -12.94 -3.57 3.93
CA VAL A 107 -12.81 -4.40 5.14
C VAL A 107 -12.28 -3.59 6.32
N VAL A 108 -11.28 -2.73 6.10
CA VAL A 108 -10.71 -1.84 7.13
C VAL A 108 -11.78 -0.88 7.66
N TYR A 109 -12.62 -0.33 6.76
CA TYR A 109 -13.72 0.55 7.17
C TYR A 109 -14.82 -0.19 7.94
N SER A 110 -15.20 -1.40 7.52
CA SER A 110 -16.24 -2.18 8.20
C SER A 110 -15.79 -2.71 9.57
N THR A 111 -14.49 -2.96 9.74
CA THR A 111 -13.90 -3.45 11.01
C THR A 111 -13.57 -2.33 12.01
N GLY A 112 -13.71 -1.06 11.61
CA GLY A 112 -13.47 0.10 12.46
C GLY A 112 -11.99 0.33 12.82
N ALA A 113 -11.06 -0.18 12.02
CA ALA A 113 -9.63 0.05 12.18
C ALA A 113 -9.29 1.52 11.91
N ARG A 114 -8.48 2.12 12.78
CA ARG A 114 -8.17 3.56 12.77
C ARG A 114 -6.72 3.77 13.19
N SER A 115 -5.84 3.79 12.20
CA SER A 115 -4.42 4.08 12.35
C SER A 115 -4.01 5.23 11.43
N LEU A 116 -2.86 5.85 11.72
CA LEU A 116 -2.29 6.89 10.85
C LEU A 116 -1.97 6.29 9.47
N GLU A 117 -1.49 5.05 9.44
CA GLU A 117 -1.08 4.32 8.24
C GLU A 117 -2.28 4.07 7.31
N ILE A 118 -3.46 3.77 7.86
CA ILE A 118 -4.70 3.67 7.09
C ILE A 118 -5.00 5.00 6.42
N VAL A 119 -4.89 6.12 7.14
CA VAL A 119 -5.10 7.46 6.59
C VAL A 119 -4.07 7.77 5.50
N GLN A 120 -2.80 7.48 5.76
CA GLN A 120 -1.71 7.65 4.79
C GLN A 120 -2.00 6.84 3.52
N ALA A 121 -2.44 5.59 3.64
CA ALA A 121 -2.80 4.74 2.50
C ALA A 121 -3.93 5.36 1.66
N GLN A 122 -4.94 5.96 2.30
CA GLN A 122 -6.02 6.66 1.60
C GLN A 122 -5.53 7.89 0.85
N VAL A 123 -4.68 8.69 1.48
CA VAL A 123 -4.12 9.91 0.90
C VAL A 123 -3.27 9.58 -0.33
N VAL A 124 -2.31 8.66 -0.21
CA VAL A 124 -1.43 8.30 -1.33
C VAL A 124 -2.22 7.69 -2.48
N ARG A 125 -3.18 6.79 -2.20
CA ARG A 125 -3.98 6.17 -3.26
C ARG A 125 -4.80 7.20 -4.03
N ARG A 126 -5.50 8.10 -3.34
CA ARG A 126 -6.31 9.15 -3.98
C ARG A 126 -5.43 10.15 -4.73
N GLY A 127 -4.26 10.49 -4.19
CA GLY A 127 -3.28 11.35 -4.84
C GLY A 127 -2.81 10.77 -6.18
N SER A 128 -2.54 9.47 -6.22
CA SER A 128 -2.10 8.78 -7.45
C SER A 128 -3.20 8.65 -8.50
N THR A 129 -4.45 8.36 -8.12
CA THR A 129 -5.59 8.25 -9.08
C THR A 129 -5.83 9.54 -9.84
N ARG A 130 -5.61 10.71 -9.21
CA ARG A 130 -5.75 12.00 -9.89
C ARG A 130 -4.67 12.25 -10.93
N GLN A 131 -3.46 11.72 -10.74
CA GLN A 131 -2.34 11.94 -11.67
C GLN A 131 -2.28 10.93 -12.82
N ASN A 132 -2.72 9.69 -12.63
CA ASN A 132 -2.88 8.78 -13.77
C ASN A 132 -3.87 9.32 -14.80
N LEU A 133 -4.91 10.09 -14.39
CA LEU A 133 -5.78 10.79 -15.34
C LEU A 133 -5.04 11.83 -16.20
N PHE A 134 -3.97 12.46 -15.68
CA PHE A 134 -3.19 13.44 -16.44
C PHE A 134 -2.20 12.78 -17.40
N TYR A 135 -1.64 11.62 -17.06
CA TYR A 135 -0.78 10.88 -17.99
C TYR A 135 -1.58 10.25 -19.14
N ILE A 136 -2.77 9.69 -18.88
CA ILE A 136 -3.60 9.08 -19.93
C ILE A 136 -4.22 10.15 -20.86
N SER A 137 -4.38 11.40 -20.40
CA SER A 137 -4.89 12.51 -21.22
C SER A 137 -3.80 13.26 -22.02
N ALA A 138 -2.52 13.00 -21.77
CA ALA A 138 -1.41 13.65 -22.47
C ALA A 138 -0.96 12.90 -23.73
N ASP A 139 -1.41 11.65 -23.91
CA ASP A 139 -1.14 10.81 -25.08
C ASP A 139 -2.33 10.75 -26.06
N GLY A 140 -3.12 11.84 -26.14
CA GLY A 140 -4.25 12.00 -27.08
C GLY A 140 -3.89 12.79 -28.32
#